data_AF-C7S715-F1
#
_entry.id   AF-C7S715-F1
#
_cell.length_a   1.000
_cell.length_b   1.000
_cell.length_c   1.000
_cell.angle_alpha   90.00
_cell.angle_beta   90.00
_cell.angle_gamma   90.00
#
_symmetry.space_group_name_H-M   'P 1'
#
loop_
_entity.id
_entity.type
_entity.pdbx_description
1 polymer ?
#
loop_
_entity_poly.entity_id
_entity_poly.type
_entity_poly.pdbx_seq_one_letter_code
_entity_poly.pdbx_strand_id
1 'polypeptide(L)' 'ECDVFPAESDSESPRLELFDGEVEKITMFDPLTGETLRNMQRFTVYPKTHGATTRERVLAA' A
#
# COMPACT_ATOMS: atom_id res chain seq x y z
N GLU A 1 -10.76 6.30 -1.56
CA GLU A 1 -9.29 6.19 -1.68
C GLU A 1 -8.71 5.47 -0.47
N CYS A 2 -7.59 4.79 -0.62
CA CYS A 2 -6.89 4.07 0.43
C CYS A 2 -5.38 4.35 0.34
N ASP A 3 -4.77 4.78 1.43
CA ASP A 3 -3.33 5.08 1.49
C ASP A 3 -2.59 3.92 2.13
N VAL A 4 -1.54 3.45 1.47
CA VAL A 4 -0.69 2.36 1.96
C VAL A 4 0.68 2.93 2.29
N PHE A 5 1.15 2.68 3.52
CA PHE A 5 2.45 3.16 4.01
C PHE A 5 3.39 1.95 4.21
N PRO A 6 4.28 1.67 3.23
CA PRO A 6 5.19 0.54 3.30
C PRO A 6 6.21 0.71 4.43
N ALA A 7 6.68 -0.39 5.01
CA ALA A 7 7.71 -0.35 6.05
C ALA A 7 9.11 -0.01 5.51
N GLU A 8 9.30 -0.10 4.19
CA GLU A 8 10.59 0.02 3.49
C GLU A 8 10.80 1.38 2.83
N SER A 9 9.77 2.24 2.79
CA SER A 9 9.85 3.54 2.13
C SER A 9 9.15 4.62 2.94
N ASP A 10 9.95 5.42 3.66
CA ASP A 10 9.47 6.59 4.40
C ASP A 10 9.29 7.83 3.49
N SER A 11 9.81 7.78 2.25
CA SER A 11 9.86 8.93 1.34
C SER A 11 8.68 9.01 0.37
N GLU A 12 8.10 7.89 -0.03
CA GLU A 12 6.98 7.87 -0.99
C GLU A 12 5.99 6.78 -0.60
N SER A 13 4.69 7.08 -0.66
CA SER A 13 3.60 6.13 -0.35
C SER A 13 2.62 6.03 -1.51
N PRO A 14 2.11 4.83 -1.84
CA PRO A 14 1.06 4.67 -2.85
C PRO A 14 -0.34 5.00 -2.27
N ARG A 15 -1.08 5.82 -3.01
CA ARG A 15 -2.52 6.04 -2.88
C ARG A 15 -3.27 5.21 -3.92
N LEU A 16 -4.24 4.44 -3.46
CA LEU A 16 -5.13 3.62 -4.27
C LEU A 16 -6.48 4.30 -4.39
N GLU A 17 -6.86 4.68 -5.61
CA GLU A 17 -8.20 5.15 -5.93
C GLU A 17 -9.05 3.93 -6.32
N LEU A 18 -10.13 3.72 -5.59
CA LEU A 18 -11.01 2.56 -5.74
C LEU A 18 -12.34 3.01 -6.34
N PHE A 19 -12.80 2.31 -7.36
CA PHE A 19 -14.13 2.49 -7.96
C PHE A 19 -14.79 1.13 -8.12
N ASP A 20 -16.01 0.99 -7.60
CA ASP A 20 -16.77 -0.26 -7.62
C ASP A 20 -16.03 -1.51 -7.10
N GLY A 21 -15.10 -1.31 -6.15
CA GLY A 21 -14.27 -2.39 -5.59
C GLY A 21 -13.03 -2.75 -6.42
N GLU A 22 -12.82 -2.09 -7.55
CA GLU A 22 -11.63 -2.24 -8.38
C GLU A 22 -10.66 -1.07 -8.18
N VAL A 23 -9.36 -1.34 -8.38
CA VAL A 23 -8.32 -0.29 -8.36
C VAL A 23 -8.36 0.43 -9.70
N GLU A 24 -8.82 1.68 -9.68
CA GLU A 24 -8.87 2.53 -10.87
C GLU A 24 -7.52 3.21 -11.12
N LYS A 25 -6.84 3.62 -10.04
CA LYS A 25 -5.57 4.35 -10.15
C LYS A 25 -4.67 4.17 -8.94
N ILE A 26 -3.36 4.13 -9.22
CA ILE A 26 -2.30 4.08 -8.22
C ILE A 26 -1.41 5.32 -8.41
N THR A 27 -1.28 6.13 -7.37
CA THR A 27 -0.49 7.36 -7.40
C THR A 27 0.51 7.35 -6.24
N MET A 28 1.80 7.52 -6.54
CA MET A 28 2.80 7.77 -5.52
C MET A 28 2.70 9.21 -5.06
N PHE A 29 2.69 9.41 -3.75
CA PHE A 29 2.69 10.73 -3.14
C PHE A 29 3.69 10.79 -1.99
N ASP A 30 4.13 12.00 -1.65
CA ASP A 30 4.92 12.27 -0.46
C ASP A 30 3.98 12.28 0.76
N PRO A 31 4.18 11.37 1.74
CA PRO A 31 3.27 11.26 2.89
C PRO A 31 3.38 12.42 3.90
N LEU A 32 4.47 13.20 3.86
CA LEU A 32 4.69 14.36 4.73
C LEU A 32 4.04 15.63 4.16
N THR A 33 4.15 15.83 2.85
CA THR A 33 3.68 17.06 2.17
C THR A 33 2.34 16.89 1.47
N GLY A 34 1.95 15.66 1.14
CA GLY A 34 0.76 15.34 0.34
C GLY A 34 0.95 15.54 -1.17
N GLU A 35 2.16 15.88 -1.62
CA GLU A 35 2.44 16.14 -3.03
C GLU A 35 2.34 14.85 -3.85
N THR A 36 1.60 14.90 -4.96
CA THR A 36 1.54 13.80 -5.93
C THR A 36 2.81 13.77 -6.77
N LEU A 37 3.52 12.65 -6.74
CA LEU A 37 4.81 12.48 -7.42
C LEU A 37 4.64 11.88 -8.81
N ARG A 38 3.98 10.72 -8.93
CA ARG A 38 3.79 10.01 -10.22
C ARG A 38 2.66 8.99 -10.17
N ASN A 39 2.10 8.69 -11.34
CA ASN A 39 1.16 7.57 -11.50
C ASN A 39 1.93 6.26 -11.76
N MET A 40 1.41 5.17 -11.21
CA MET A 40 2.01 3.83 -11.35
C MET A 40 0.99 2.81 -11.86
N GLN A 41 1.45 1.88 -12.68
CA GLN A 41 0.61 0.78 -13.18
C GLN A 41 0.62 -0.43 -12.23
N ARG A 42 1.66 -0.57 -11.40
CA ARG A 42 1.82 -1.67 -10.47
C ARG A 42 2.71 -1.25 -9.30
N PHE A 43 2.33 -1.62 -8.09
CA PHE A 43 3.14 -1.48 -6.89
C PHE A 43 3.18 -2.82 -6.15
N THR A 44 4.35 -3.23 -5.67
CA THR A 44 4.51 -4.44 -4.86
C THR A 44 4.68 -4.01 -3.41
N VAL A 45 3.76 -4.44 -2.54
CA VAL A 45 3.85 -4.19 -1.10
C VAL A 45 4.33 -5.45 -0.38
N TYR A 46 5.35 -5.30 0.46
CA TYR A 46 5.79 -6.37 1.36
C TYR A 46 5.26 -6.13 2.78
N PRO A 47 4.94 -7.21 3.53
CA PRO A 47 4.54 -7.09 4.93
C PRO A 47 5.65 -6.52 5.81
N LYS A 48 5.27 -5.71 6.81
CA LYS A 48 6.20 -5.06 7.77
C LYS A 48 6.98 -6.01 8.69
N THR A 49 6.64 -7.30 8.74
CA THR A 49 7.28 -8.27 9.64
C THR A 49 7.74 -9.51 8.88
N HIS A 50 8.95 -9.98 9.19
CA HIS A 50 9.50 -11.26 8.71
C HIS A 50 8.64 -12.49 9.09
N GLY A 51 7.68 -12.32 10.02
CA GLY A 51 6.73 -13.34 10.46
C GLY A 51 5.29 -13.08 10.00
N ALA A 52 5.08 -12.53 8.81
CA ALA A 52 3.75 -12.34 8.25
C ALA A 52 3.03 -13.68 8.11
N THR A 53 2.09 -13.93 9.02
CA THR A 53 1.31 -15.15 9.07
C THR A 53 -0.13 -14.80 8.72
N THR A 54 -0.70 -15.47 7.71
CA THR A 54 -2.11 -15.31 7.36
C THR A 54 -3.02 -15.68 8.53
N ARG A 55 -4.17 -15.01 8.64
CA ARG A 55 -5.18 -15.26 9.70
C ARG A 55 -5.55 -16.74 9.85
N GLU A 56 -5.51 -17.49 8.74
CA GLU A 56 -5.73 -18.95 8.72
C GLU A 56 -4.77 -19.73 9.64
N ARG A 57 -3.52 -19.31 9.79
CA ARG A 57 -2.54 -20.01 10.64
C ARG A 57 -2.68 -19.69 12.14
N VAL A 58 -3.32 -18.58 12.49
CA VAL A 58 -3.53 -18.17 13.89
C VAL A 58 -4.71 -18.90 14.51
N LEU A 59 -5.72 -19.26 13.72
CA LEU A 59 -6.93 -19.96 14.18
C LEU A 59 -6.80 -21.49 14.23
N ALA A 60 -5.68 -22.04 13.75
CA ALA A 60 -5.41 -23.48 13.74
C ALA A 60 -4.53 -23.96 14.92
N ALA A 61 -4.28 -23.09 15.91
CA ALA A 61 -3.52 -23.40 17.12
C ALA A 61 -4.44 -23.64 18.33
#